data_AF-A0A5C5UXT5-F1
#
_entry.id   AF-A0A5C5UXT5-F1
#
_cell.length_a   1.000
_cell.length_b   1.000
_cell.length_c   1.000
_cell.angle_alpha   90.00
_cell.angle_beta   90.00
_cell.angle_gamma   90.00
#
_symmetry.space_group_name_H-M   'P 1'
#
loop_
_entity.id
_entity.type
_entity.pdbx_description
1 polymer ?
#
loop_
_entity_poly.entity_id
_entity_poly.type
_entity_poly.pdbx_seq_one_letter_code
_entity_poly.pdbx_strand_id
1 'polypeptide(L)'
;MNPTRVWRAAIAVCALTVVLAGPLRACVLCEALGCPAHPSGDHNHALPEPSQVASGVGLYSYDAPVPRGGRPTSTVPVFNSRPGAHAKLFLDFDGVDFGSLSWSGKLPGLRPAYDIDGDISTFGTEEQRRIEQIWSRVAEAYSMFDINVTTEDPGNYNRRESAHIVISGNNEWYGGGGGVAYIGGFSSSASAQTRRTGWVFPGNLRSGDAKVVADAAIHEAGHLFGLQHQSTYTTAGTRTDTYDSNSDSILSAPNLGVAYNARRGLWSIGANSNSANSVVDEITTIARSTNGFGYAPDEPGTGFANAELFMPSADPLRGVIRDNNDADFYRFEVTEPSEVSLLVDVAQYGPNLDARLALYDSDQMLLFEDDPTLSTSRESLTASFAGVLEAGVYFLEVASHGGFTYDNGPRDRTLVDAGQYFLSGLVAAVVPEPGAVALLALLGCASAPHLGRGVRRR
;
A
#
# COMPACT_ATOMS: atom_id res chain seq x y z
N MET A 1 69.49 -40.19 41.60
CA MET A 1 69.05 -40.94 42.80
C MET A 1 67.55 -41.10 42.76
N ASN A 2 67.09 -42.37 42.73
CA ASN A 2 65.75 -42.91 42.99
C ASN A 2 64.50 -42.50 42.15
N PRO A 3 63.53 -43.44 42.00
CA PRO A 3 62.79 -43.70 40.76
C PRO A 3 61.26 -43.74 41.01
N THR A 4 60.51 -44.48 40.17
CA THR A 4 59.08 -44.89 40.23
C THR A 4 58.13 -44.04 39.38
N ARG A 5 57.18 -44.56 38.58
CA ARG A 5 56.73 -45.91 38.17
C ARG A 5 55.90 -45.71 36.88
N VAL A 6 56.25 -46.40 35.79
CA VAL A 6 55.49 -47.49 35.09
C VAL A 6 54.29 -47.07 34.23
N TRP A 7 54.25 -47.71 33.05
CA TRP A 7 53.54 -47.43 31.80
C TRP A 7 52.08 -47.97 31.70
N ARG A 8 51.32 -47.33 30.78
CA ARG A 8 50.35 -47.83 29.77
C ARG A 8 49.06 -48.60 30.14
N ALA A 9 47.98 -48.05 29.55
CA ALA A 9 46.97 -48.66 28.65
C ALA A 9 45.70 -49.35 29.20
N ALA A 10 44.57 -48.76 28.78
CA ALA A 10 43.30 -49.33 28.26
C ALA A 10 42.56 -50.44 29.02
N ILE A 11 41.24 -50.23 29.26
CA ILE A 11 40.11 -51.01 28.72
C ILE A 11 38.76 -50.60 29.38
N ALA A 12 37.72 -50.56 28.53
CA ALA A 12 36.27 -50.71 28.76
C ALA A 12 35.46 -49.66 29.54
N VAL A 13 34.36 -49.19 28.91
CA VAL A 13 32.97 -49.49 29.34
C VAL A 13 32.03 -49.42 28.12
N CYS A 14 31.19 -50.45 27.96
CA CYS A 14 30.00 -50.51 27.08
C CYS A 14 28.72 -50.18 27.88
N ALA A 15 27.72 -49.63 27.17
CA ALA A 15 26.25 -49.74 27.40
C ALA A 15 25.67 -49.13 28.70
N LEU A 16 24.47 -48.58 28.80
CA LEU A 16 23.34 -48.26 27.91
C LEU A 16 22.30 -47.59 28.84
N THR A 17 21.79 -46.41 28.53
CA THR A 17 20.41 -46.04 28.89
C THR A 17 19.89 -44.92 27.99
N VAL A 18 18.87 -45.29 27.23
CA VAL A 18 17.96 -44.46 26.43
C VAL A 18 17.15 -43.54 27.36
N VAL A 19 16.84 -42.31 26.91
CA VAL A 19 15.52 -41.63 26.98
C VAL A 19 15.71 -40.10 26.85
N LEU A 20 14.92 -39.51 25.94
CA LEU A 20 14.72 -38.08 25.58
C LEU A 20 15.45 -37.57 24.33
N ALA A 21 14.94 -37.99 23.17
CA ALA A 21 15.02 -37.23 21.94
C ALA A 21 14.03 -36.05 22.00
N GLY A 22 14.54 -34.82 21.96
CA GLY A 22 13.81 -33.62 21.55
C GLY A 22 14.46 -33.06 20.28
N PRO A 23 13.69 -32.51 19.32
CA PRO A 23 14.26 -32.15 18.02
C PRO A 23 15.01 -30.81 18.14
N LEU A 24 16.33 -30.87 18.25
CA LEU A 24 17.20 -29.73 18.01
C LEU A 24 17.95 -29.92 16.69
N ARG A 25 17.72 -28.96 15.79
CA ARG A 25 18.64 -28.43 14.77
C ARG A 25 18.95 -29.32 13.55
N ALA A 26 18.20 -29.10 12.49
CA ALA A 26 18.61 -29.40 11.11
C ALA A 26 19.14 -28.17 10.33
N CYS A 27 19.27 -26.98 10.95
CA CYS A 27 19.65 -25.75 10.22
C CYS A 27 21.09 -25.25 10.44
N VAL A 28 21.93 -25.94 11.22
CA VAL A 28 23.28 -25.42 11.60
C VAL A 28 24.44 -26.18 10.94
N LEU A 29 24.18 -27.12 10.03
CA LEU A 29 25.26 -27.87 9.35
C LEU A 29 25.42 -27.61 7.85
N CYS A 30 24.67 -26.66 7.26
CA CYS A 30 24.77 -26.38 5.82
C CYS A 30 25.84 -25.32 5.46
N GLU A 31 26.30 -24.50 6.41
CA GLU A 31 27.21 -23.37 6.12
C GLU A 31 28.70 -23.75 6.06
N ALA A 32 29.08 -24.97 6.48
CA ALA A 32 30.50 -25.34 6.63
C ALA A 32 31.13 -26.03 5.40
N LEU A 33 30.35 -26.36 4.36
CA LEU A 33 30.84 -27.06 3.18
C LEU A 33 30.32 -26.34 1.94
N GLY A 34 31.09 -25.39 1.43
CA GLY A 34 30.74 -24.58 0.26
C GLY A 34 30.19 -25.42 -0.89
N CYS A 35 28.88 -25.35 -1.09
CA CYS A 35 28.16 -25.86 -2.25
C CYS A 35 27.90 -24.71 -3.24
N PRO A 36 27.93 -24.99 -4.56
CA PRO A 36 27.66 -23.98 -5.57
C PRO A 36 26.21 -23.48 -5.45
N ALA A 37 26.00 -22.19 -5.74
CA ALA A 37 24.72 -21.51 -5.68
C ALA A 37 23.61 -22.31 -6.40
N HIS A 38 22.59 -22.71 -5.65
CA HIS A 38 21.33 -23.17 -6.23
C HIS A 38 20.54 -21.97 -6.77
N PRO A 39 19.93 -22.08 -7.96
CA PRO A 39 19.03 -21.04 -8.44
C PRO A 39 17.83 -20.94 -7.48
N SER A 40 17.50 -19.71 -7.10
CA SER A 40 16.34 -19.30 -6.30
C SER A 40 15.12 -20.21 -6.44
N GLY A 41 14.81 -21.00 -5.41
CA GLY A 41 13.58 -21.80 -5.33
C GLY A 41 13.57 -22.67 -4.08
N ASP A 42 12.52 -22.52 -3.25
CA ASP A 42 12.07 -23.40 -2.14
C ASP A 42 12.18 -22.86 -0.71
N HIS A 43 12.05 -21.54 -0.51
CA HIS A 43 11.83 -20.98 0.83
C HIS A 43 10.39 -20.49 0.99
N ASN A 44 9.69 -21.07 1.97
CA ASN A 44 8.42 -20.57 2.48
C ASN A 44 8.69 -19.65 3.65
N HIS A 45 7.94 -18.56 3.70
CA HIS A 45 8.07 -17.53 4.72
C HIS A 45 6.72 -17.30 5.36
N ALA A 46 6.71 -17.13 6.69
CA ALA A 46 5.51 -16.91 7.46
C ALA A 46 5.57 -15.54 8.12
N LEU A 47 4.53 -14.72 7.97
CA LEU A 47 4.42 -13.44 8.66
C LEU A 47 4.06 -13.69 10.14
N PRO A 48 4.62 -12.94 11.12
CA PRO A 48 4.26 -13.10 12.52
C PRO A 48 2.78 -12.75 12.76
N GLU A 49 2.21 -13.33 13.81
CA GLU A 49 0.94 -12.87 14.36
C GLU A 49 1.14 -11.49 15.00
N PRO A 50 0.12 -10.61 14.97
CA PRO A 50 0.21 -9.32 15.64
C PRO A 50 0.45 -9.51 17.15
N SER A 51 1.46 -8.82 17.70
CA SER A 51 1.64 -8.73 19.14
C SER A 51 0.45 -8.05 19.82
N GLN A 52 0.34 -8.19 21.15
CA GLN A 52 -0.65 -7.44 21.94
C GLN A 52 -0.56 -5.94 21.63
N VAL A 53 -1.73 -5.30 21.54
CA VAL A 53 -1.91 -3.88 21.22
C VAL A 53 -1.14 -3.03 22.23
N ALA A 54 -0.20 -2.20 21.79
CA ALA A 54 0.38 -1.20 22.68
C ALA A 54 -0.75 -0.30 23.19
N SER A 55 -0.78 -0.05 24.50
CA SER A 55 -1.83 0.77 25.12
C SER A 55 -1.88 2.14 24.46
N GLY A 56 -3.05 2.52 23.95
CA GLY A 56 -3.23 3.77 23.21
C GLY A 56 -3.02 3.65 21.70
N VAL A 57 -3.03 2.45 21.11
CA VAL A 57 -3.08 2.26 19.65
C VAL A 57 -4.52 1.99 19.22
N GLY A 58 -5.27 3.07 18.96
CA GLY A 58 -6.51 2.97 18.20
C GLY A 58 -6.23 2.37 16.82
N LEU A 59 -7.24 1.82 16.16
CA LEU A 59 -7.17 1.31 14.79
C LEU A 59 -6.70 2.44 13.85
N TYR A 60 -5.39 2.63 13.72
CA TYR A 60 -4.82 3.73 12.98
C TYR A 60 -4.70 3.35 11.52
N SER A 61 -5.71 3.74 10.76
CA SER A 61 -5.65 3.88 9.32
C SER A 61 -6.27 5.22 8.97
N TYR A 62 -5.76 5.88 7.94
CA TYR A 62 -6.43 7.00 7.30
C TYR A 62 -7.67 6.44 6.58
N ASP A 63 -8.74 6.19 7.32
CA ASP A 63 -10.02 5.77 6.77
C ASP A 63 -10.97 6.95 6.80
N ALA A 64 -11.50 7.34 5.64
CA ALA A 64 -12.55 8.34 5.60
C ALA A 64 -13.82 7.84 6.33
N PRO A 65 -14.64 8.74 6.91
CA PRO A 65 -15.93 8.37 7.50
C PRO A 65 -16.80 7.63 6.48
N VAL A 66 -17.25 6.43 6.84
CA VAL A 66 -17.92 5.53 5.89
C VAL A 66 -19.34 6.00 5.54
N PRO A 67 -19.69 6.12 4.24
CA PRO A 67 -21.08 6.24 3.82
C PRO A 67 -21.83 4.94 4.14
N ARG A 68 -23.00 5.04 4.79
CA ARG A 68 -23.88 3.89 5.03
C ARG A 68 -24.77 3.66 3.80
N GLY A 69 -24.57 2.58 3.07
CA GLY A 69 -25.55 2.16 2.08
C GLY A 69 -25.14 1.01 1.18
N GLY A 70 -25.51 -0.22 1.55
CA GLY A 70 -25.44 -1.40 0.69
C GLY A 70 -26.38 -2.49 1.21
N ARG A 71 -27.11 -3.13 0.31
CA ARG A 71 -28.06 -4.22 0.62
C ARG A 71 -27.27 -5.55 0.61
N PRO A 72 -27.39 -6.43 1.62
CA PRO A 72 -26.55 -7.62 1.71
C PRO A 72 -26.84 -8.60 0.57
N THR A 73 -25.80 -9.04 -0.12
CA THR A 73 -25.82 -10.26 -0.97
C THR A 73 -25.16 -11.40 -0.20
N SER A 74 -25.71 -12.61 -0.26
CA SER A 74 -25.18 -13.80 0.43
C SER A 74 -23.89 -14.36 -0.21
N THR A 75 -23.18 -13.56 -0.99
CA THR A 75 -22.00 -13.93 -1.78
C THR A 75 -20.93 -12.89 -1.56
N VAL A 76 -19.66 -13.28 -1.70
CA VAL A 76 -18.52 -12.35 -1.71
C VAL A 76 -18.81 -11.22 -2.71
N PRO A 77 -18.77 -9.95 -2.30
CA PRO A 77 -18.91 -8.84 -3.23
C PRO A 77 -17.79 -8.89 -4.29
N VAL A 78 -18.16 -8.71 -5.56
CA VAL A 78 -17.22 -8.77 -6.68
C VAL A 78 -16.59 -7.40 -6.89
N PHE A 79 -15.26 -7.36 -6.81
CA PHE A 79 -14.45 -6.17 -7.05
C PHE A 79 -13.32 -6.47 -8.01
N ASN A 80 -12.94 -5.49 -8.84
CA ASN A 80 -11.84 -5.57 -9.79
C ASN A 80 -11.15 -4.21 -9.89
N SER A 81 -9.85 -4.13 -9.58
CA SER A 81 -9.11 -2.85 -9.62
C SER A 81 -8.71 -2.44 -11.05
N ARG A 82 -8.44 -3.42 -11.90
CA ARG A 82 -8.00 -3.23 -13.30
C ARG A 82 -8.44 -4.43 -14.16
N PRO A 83 -9.75 -4.58 -14.48
CA PRO A 83 -10.28 -5.78 -15.15
C PRO A 83 -9.49 -6.23 -16.40
N GLY A 84 -8.99 -5.27 -17.18
CA GLY A 84 -8.23 -5.52 -18.41
C GLY A 84 -6.78 -5.99 -18.25
N ALA A 85 -6.20 -5.92 -17.04
CA ALA A 85 -4.81 -6.36 -16.81
C ALA A 85 -4.65 -7.86 -17.04
N HIS A 86 -3.55 -8.31 -17.66
CA HIS A 86 -3.30 -9.74 -17.88
C HIS A 86 -3.11 -10.49 -16.55
N ALA A 87 -2.30 -9.92 -15.64
CA ALA A 87 -2.08 -10.50 -14.33
C ALA A 87 -3.25 -10.24 -13.38
N LYS A 88 -3.56 -11.24 -12.55
CA LYS A 88 -4.64 -11.23 -11.58
C LYS A 88 -4.07 -11.56 -10.20
N LEU A 89 -4.39 -10.75 -9.20
CA LEU A 89 -4.20 -11.07 -7.78
C LEU A 89 -5.60 -11.34 -7.20
N PHE A 90 -5.93 -12.63 -7.09
CA PHE A 90 -7.22 -13.09 -6.59
C PHE A 90 -7.19 -13.19 -5.07
N LEU A 91 -8.09 -12.44 -4.41
CA LEU A 91 -8.35 -12.50 -2.98
C LEU A 91 -9.57 -13.38 -2.74
N ASP A 92 -9.32 -14.59 -2.26
CA ASP A 92 -10.31 -15.63 -2.02
C ASP A 92 -10.81 -15.55 -0.58
N PHE A 93 -12.10 -15.23 -0.45
CA PHE A 93 -12.81 -15.11 0.84
C PHE A 93 -13.85 -16.20 1.04
N ASP A 94 -14.27 -16.91 0.00
CA ASP A 94 -15.29 -17.96 0.08
C ASP A 94 -14.73 -19.32 0.53
N GLY A 95 -13.42 -19.42 0.64
CA GLY A 95 -12.73 -20.60 1.14
C GLY A 95 -12.41 -21.58 0.03
N VAL A 96 -11.59 -22.58 0.34
CA VAL A 96 -11.03 -23.48 -0.68
C VAL A 96 -10.96 -24.90 -0.16
N ASP A 97 -11.26 -25.86 -1.02
CA ASP A 97 -10.90 -27.26 -0.80
C ASP A 97 -9.57 -27.58 -1.49
N PHE A 98 -8.49 -27.58 -0.71
CA PHE A 98 -7.17 -27.98 -1.20
C PHE A 98 -6.99 -29.52 -1.24
N GLY A 99 -8.01 -30.29 -0.86
CA GLY A 99 -8.05 -31.74 -0.92
C GLY A 99 -6.82 -32.39 -0.29
N SER A 100 -6.14 -33.23 -1.07
CA SER A 100 -4.88 -33.89 -0.70
C SER A 100 -3.63 -33.21 -1.25
N LEU A 101 -3.76 -32.01 -1.83
CA LEU A 101 -2.61 -31.27 -2.35
C LEU A 101 -1.70 -30.84 -1.21
N SER A 102 -0.41 -31.19 -1.31
CA SER A 102 0.57 -30.75 -0.34
C SER A 102 0.97 -29.30 -0.58
N TRP A 103 0.97 -28.51 0.49
CA TRP A 103 1.54 -27.18 0.54
C TRP A 103 2.72 -27.22 1.53
N SER A 104 3.95 -27.16 1.03
CA SER A 104 5.18 -27.21 1.85
C SER A 104 5.30 -28.46 2.75
N GLY A 105 4.84 -29.62 2.28
CA GLY A 105 4.83 -30.84 3.09
C GLY A 105 3.71 -30.91 4.13
N LYS A 106 2.79 -29.93 4.13
CA LYS A 106 1.58 -29.90 4.95
C LYS A 106 0.34 -30.09 4.08
N LEU A 107 -0.80 -30.37 4.71
CA LEU A 107 -2.08 -30.61 4.04
C LEU A 107 -3.11 -29.59 4.56
N PRO A 108 -3.38 -28.50 3.82
CA PRO A 108 -4.40 -27.53 4.21
C PRO A 108 -5.81 -28.13 4.27
N GLY A 109 -6.14 -29.02 3.33
CA GLY A 109 -7.48 -29.61 3.20
C GLY A 109 -8.57 -28.56 2.92
N LEU A 110 -9.78 -28.84 3.39
CA LEU A 110 -10.92 -27.91 3.32
C LEU A 110 -10.71 -26.73 4.28
N ARG A 111 -10.77 -25.50 3.77
CA ARG A 111 -10.68 -24.25 4.51
C ARG A 111 -12.01 -23.47 4.40
N PRO A 112 -12.53 -22.91 5.50
CA PRO A 112 -13.83 -22.25 5.51
C PRO A 112 -13.79 -20.89 4.78
N ALA A 113 -14.94 -20.25 4.61
CA ALA A 113 -14.99 -18.85 4.24
C ALA A 113 -14.35 -17.95 5.32
N TYR A 114 -14.01 -16.72 4.94
CA TYR A 114 -13.75 -15.63 5.88
C TYR A 114 -14.98 -15.41 6.77
N ASP A 115 -14.75 -15.42 8.08
CA ASP A 115 -15.81 -15.42 9.08
C ASP A 115 -15.38 -14.59 10.29
N ILE A 116 -16.26 -13.69 10.75
CA ILE A 116 -16.05 -12.88 11.96
C ILE A 116 -17.20 -13.03 12.97
N ASP A 117 -18.32 -13.66 12.59
CA ASP A 117 -19.52 -13.77 13.43
C ASP A 117 -19.90 -15.22 13.80
N GLY A 118 -19.18 -16.20 13.26
CA GLY A 118 -19.33 -17.62 13.51
C GLY A 118 -20.19 -18.35 12.48
N ASP A 119 -20.71 -17.68 11.45
CA ASP A 119 -21.52 -18.27 10.39
C ASP A 119 -20.80 -18.32 9.03
N ILE A 120 -20.01 -19.37 8.83
CA ILE A 120 -19.27 -19.65 7.60
C ILE A 120 -20.15 -19.90 6.35
N SER A 121 -21.48 -19.88 6.47
CA SER A 121 -22.40 -20.16 5.35
C SER A 121 -22.92 -18.91 4.64
N THR A 122 -22.73 -17.73 5.22
CA THR A 122 -23.16 -16.45 4.63
C THR A 122 -22.12 -15.37 4.88
N PHE A 123 -22.22 -14.25 4.15
CA PHE A 123 -21.45 -13.04 4.48
C PHE A 123 -22.39 -11.99 5.05
N GLY A 124 -22.26 -11.70 6.34
CA GLY A 124 -22.98 -10.64 7.02
C GLY A 124 -22.59 -9.24 6.51
N THR A 125 -23.37 -8.22 6.87
CA THR A 125 -23.09 -6.83 6.43
C THR A 125 -21.70 -6.33 6.85
N GLU A 126 -21.25 -6.71 8.05
CA GLU A 126 -19.92 -6.30 8.55
C GLU A 126 -18.81 -7.04 7.80
N GLU A 127 -18.99 -8.32 7.46
CA GLU A 127 -18.02 -9.07 6.66
C GLU A 127 -17.89 -8.52 5.26
N GLN A 128 -19.02 -8.21 4.59
CA GLN A 128 -19.01 -7.57 3.28
C GLN A 128 -18.26 -6.23 3.31
N ARG A 129 -18.48 -5.42 4.35
CA ARG A 129 -17.75 -4.17 4.57
C ARG A 129 -16.25 -4.42 4.78
N ARG A 130 -15.86 -5.43 5.57
CA ARG A 130 -14.45 -5.76 5.79
C ARG A 130 -13.78 -6.31 4.53
N ILE A 131 -14.48 -7.12 3.73
CA ILE A 131 -14.01 -7.62 2.44
C ILE A 131 -13.73 -6.44 1.49
N GLU A 132 -14.64 -5.47 1.40
CA GLU A 132 -14.43 -4.24 0.61
C GLU A 132 -13.18 -3.47 1.09
N GLN A 133 -13.04 -3.27 2.40
CA GLN A 133 -11.87 -2.59 2.96
C GLN A 133 -10.57 -3.35 2.69
N ILE A 134 -10.57 -4.67 2.83
CA ILE A 134 -9.39 -5.50 2.57
C ILE A 134 -9.02 -5.41 1.10
N TRP A 135 -9.97 -5.62 0.19
CA TRP A 135 -9.75 -5.51 -1.24
C TRP A 135 -9.24 -4.12 -1.63
N SER A 136 -9.85 -3.05 -1.11
CA SER A 136 -9.47 -1.67 -1.43
C SER A 136 -8.03 -1.35 -1.01
N ARG A 137 -7.60 -1.79 0.19
CA ARG A 137 -6.22 -1.62 0.68
C ARG A 137 -5.20 -2.39 -0.16
N VAL A 138 -5.52 -3.64 -0.53
CA VAL A 138 -4.64 -4.44 -1.40
C VAL A 138 -4.59 -3.84 -2.80
N ALA A 139 -5.72 -3.40 -3.35
CA ALA A 139 -5.80 -2.73 -4.64
C ALA A 139 -4.96 -1.44 -4.66
N GLU A 140 -4.96 -0.69 -3.56
CA GLU A 140 -4.14 0.51 -3.40
C GLU A 140 -2.64 0.19 -3.41
N ALA A 141 -2.20 -0.77 -2.62
CA ALA A 141 -0.78 -1.15 -2.55
C ALA A 141 -0.22 -1.66 -3.88
N TYR A 142 -1.05 -2.24 -4.75
CA TYR A 142 -0.64 -2.74 -6.06
C TYR A 142 -1.02 -1.84 -7.23
N SER A 143 -1.54 -0.64 -6.97
CA SER A 143 -2.14 0.25 -7.97
C SER A 143 -1.19 0.71 -9.08
N MET A 144 0.10 0.82 -8.75
CA MET A 144 1.20 1.19 -9.65
C MET A 144 1.56 0.12 -10.69
N PHE A 145 1.08 -1.11 -10.51
CA PHE A 145 1.40 -2.23 -11.37
C PHE A 145 0.25 -2.55 -12.34
N ASP A 146 0.57 -3.13 -13.49
CA ASP A 146 -0.45 -3.61 -14.44
C ASP A 146 -1.04 -4.95 -13.98
N ILE A 147 -1.71 -4.92 -12.84
CA ILE A 147 -2.32 -6.10 -12.21
C ILE A 147 -3.75 -5.79 -11.77
N ASN A 148 -4.64 -6.77 -11.93
CA ASN A 148 -6.00 -6.70 -11.42
C ASN A 148 -6.06 -7.35 -10.04
N VAL A 149 -6.24 -6.56 -9.00
CA VAL A 149 -6.62 -7.07 -7.68
C VAL A 149 -8.13 -7.33 -7.71
N THR A 150 -8.53 -8.57 -7.45
CA THR A 150 -9.91 -9.01 -7.66
C THR A 150 -10.39 -9.97 -6.58
N THR A 151 -11.68 -9.93 -6.28
CA THR A 151 -12.38 -10.95 -5.47
C THR A 151 -13.18 -11.93 -6.33
N GLU A 152 -13.10 -11.78 -7.65
CA GLU A 152 -13.67 -12.71 -8.63
C GLU A 152 -12.64 -13.79 -8.96
N ASP A 153 -13.01 -15.08 -8.79
CA ASP A 153 -12.14 -16.18 -9.15
C ASP A 153 -11.79 -16.12 -10.66
N PRO A 154 -10.51 -15.97 -11.04
CA PRO A 154 -10.09 -15.94 -12.44
C PRO A 154 -10.27 -17.29 -13.17
N GLY A 155 -10.67 -18.35 -12.46
CA GLY A 155 -10.92 -19.68 -13.01
C GLY A 155 -9.66 -20.43 -13.44
N ASN A 156 -8.48 -19.88 -13.13
CA ASN A 156 -7.19 -20.46 -13.42
C ASN A 156 -6.12 -20.02 -12.41
N TYR A 157 -5.07 -20.82 -12.26
CA TYR A 157 -3.91 -20.52 -11.41
C TYR A 157 -2.61 -20.64 -12.21
N ASN A 158 -2.63 -20.08 -13.42
CA ASN A 158 -1.54 -20.22 -14.37
C ASN A 158 -0.32 -19.38 -13.98
N ARG A 159 0.85 -19.83 -14.45
CA ARG A 159 2.12 -19.11 -14.28
C ARG A 159 2.03 -17.71 -14.89
N ARG A 160 2.38 -16.67 -14.12
CA ARG A 160 2.39 -15.25 -14.55
C ARG A 160 1.01 -14.70 -14.96
N GLU A 161 -0.05 -15.40 -14.62
CA GLU A 161 -1.43 -15.02 -14.95
C GLU A 161 -2.24 -14.79 -13.67
N SER A 162 -2.17 -15.69 -12.69
CA SER A 162 -2.97 -15.57 -11.47
C SER A 162 -2.17 -15.91 -10.22
N ALA A 163 -2.10 -14.95 -9.29
CA ALA A 163 -1.72 -15.17 -7.89
C ALA A 163 -2.99 -15.35 -7.07
N HIS A 164 -2.96 -16.24 -6.09
CA HIS A 164 -4.12 -16.62 -5.27
C HIS A 164 -3.78 -16.39 -3.80
N ILE A 165 -4.52 -15.53 -3.13
CA ILE A 165 -4.39 -15.31 -1.69
C ILE A 165 -5.66 -15.82 -1.04
N VAL A 166 -5.54 -16.92 -0.31
CA VAL A 166 -6.65 -17.50 0.45
C VAL A 166 -6.72 -16.82 1.81
N ILE A 167 -7.81 -16.11 2.08
CA ILE A 167 -8.06 -15.37 3.30
C ILE A 167 -9.09 -16.16 4.11
N SER A 168 -8.61 -17.09 4.94
CA SER A 168 -9.48 -18.10 5.54
C SER A 168 -9.00 -18.61 6.89
N GLY A 169 -9.97 -18.79 7.80
CA GLY A 169 -9.81 -19.55 9.03
C GLY A 169 -8.60 -19.14 9.88
N ASN A 170 -7.95 -20.13 10.48
CA ASN A 170 -6.77 -19.97 11.33
C ASN A 170 -5.59 -20.79 10.80
N ASN A 171 -4.45 -20.64 11.48
CA ASN A 171 -3.19 -21.27 11.10
C ASN A 171 -2.98 -22.70 11.63
N GLU A 172 -4.01 -23.38 12.15
CA GLU A 172 -3.87 -24.70 12.80
C GLU A 172 -3.15 -25.74 11.92
N TRP A 173 -3.50 -25.80 10.64
CA TRP A 173 -2.88 -26.74 9.70
C TRP A 173 -1.42 -26.39 9.40
N TYR A 174 -1.05 -25.11 9.51
CA TYR A 174 0.28 -24.61 9.19
C TYR A 174 1.21 -24.66 10.41
N GLY A 175 0.72 -24.31 11.60
CA GLY A 175 1.44 -24.38 12.87
C GLY A 175 1.98 -23.06 13.42
N GLY A 176 1.62 -21.90 12.82
CA GLY A 176 1.93 -20.57 13.36
C GLY A 176 2.14 -19.49 12.28
N GLY A 177 1.73 -18.25 12.57
CA GLY A 177 1.87 -17.07 11.69
C GLY A 177 0.54 -16.43 11.31
N GLY A 178 0.60 -15.17 10.87
CA GLY A 178 -0.54 -14.42 10.31
C GLY A 178 -0.81 -14.73 8.83
N GLY A 179 0.22 -15.18 8.11
CA GLY A 179 0.13 -15.63 6.74
C GLY A 179 1.36 -16.45 6.33
N VAL A 180 1.31 -17.07 5.15
CA VAL A 180 2.45 -17.77 4.55
C VAL A 180 2.35 -17.87 3.02
N ALA A 181 3.46 -17.63 2.32
CA ALA A 181 3.55 -17.75 0.87
C ALA A 181 4.93 -18.24 0.38
N TYR A 182 4.96 -18.71 -0.87
CA TYR A 182 6.19 -19.02 -1.59
C TYR A 182 6.80 -17.76 -2.18
N ILE A 183 8.11 -17.58 -1.98
CA ILE A 183 8.83 -16.52 -2.68
C ILE A 183 8.95 -16.84 -4.17
N GLY A 184 8.48 -15.93 -5.03
CA GLY A 184 8.50 -16.06 -6.49
C GLY A 184 7.47 -17.08 -7.02
N GLY A 185 6.48 -17.45 -6.20
CA GLY A 185 5.46 -18.42 -6.53
C GLY A 185 4.69 -18.12 -7.81
N PHE A 186 4.37 -16.85 -8.07
CA PHE A 186 3.63 -16.38 -9.24
C PHE A 186 4.31 -16.75 -10.57
N SER A 187 5.64 -16.68 -10.61
CA SER A 187 6.46 -16.89 -11.81
C SER A 187 7.20 -18.24 -11.83
N SER A 188 7.02 -19.07 -10.80
CA SER A 188 7.66 -20.38 -10.68
C SER A 188 7.21 -21.35 -11.78
N SER A 189 8.09 -22.25 -12.23
CA SER A 189 7.73 -23.34 -13.15
C SER A 189 7.21 -24.59 -12.43
N ALA A 190 7.26 -24.64 -11.10
CA ALA A 190 6.73 -25.74 -10.29
C ALA A 190 5.20 -25.76 -10.27
N SER A 191 4.62 -26.80 -9.65
CA SER A 191 3.17 -27.10 -9.63
C SER A 191 2.31 -25.83 -9.55
N ALA A 192 1.35 -25.72 -10.46
CA ALA A 192 0.58 -24.50 -10.72
C ALA A 192 -0.08 -23.98 -9.44
N GLN A 193 -1.21 -24.51 -8.99
CA GLN A 193 -1.95 -23.95 -7.86
C GLN A 193 -1.13 -23.77 -6.57
N THR A 194 -0.45 -24.81 -6.08
CA THR A 194 0.31 -24.77 -4.82
C THR A 194 1.29 -23.60 -4.71
N ARG A 195 2.02 -23.30 -5.80
CA ARG A 195 3.03 -22.22 -5.79
C ARG A 195 2.41 -20.83 -5.94
N ARG A 196 1.22 -20.70 -6.54
CA ARG A 196 0.54 -19.41 -6.69
C ARG A 196 -0.34 -19.08 -5.50
N THR A 197 -0.56 -20.04 -4.60
CA THR A 197 -1.35 -19.85 -3.39
C THR A 197 -0.49 -19.37 -2.23
N GLY A 198 -0.76 -18.15 -1.76
CA GLY A 198 -0.43 -17.65 -0.44
C GLY A 198 -1.64 -17.78 0.49
N TRP A 199 -1.40 -17.82 1.79
CA TRP A 199 -2.43 -18.01 2.81
C TRP A 199 -2.37 -16.86 3.80
N VAL A 200 -3.53 -16.35 4.19
CA VAL A 200 -3.72 -15.36 5.24
C VAL A 200 -4.71 -15.94 6.24
N PHE A 201 -4.43 -15.81 7.53
CA PHE A 201 -5.17 -16.48 8.60
C PHE A 201 -5.93 -15.48 9.50
N PRO A 202 -7.12 -15.00 9.09
CA PRO A 202 -7.95 -14.06 9.84
C PRO A 202 -8.11 -14.36 11.33
N GLY A 203 -8.27 -15.64 11.71
CA GLY A 203 -8.40 -16.08 13.09
C GLY A 203 -7.19 -15.74 13.96
N ASN A 204 -6.01 -15.56 13.34
CA ASN A 204 -4.76 -15.15 13.99
C ASN A 204 -4.45 -13.66 13.78
N LEU A 205 -5.30 -12.93 13.04
CA LEU A 205 -5.10 -11.53 12.67
C LEU A 205 -6.17 -10.63 13.32
N ARG A 206 -6.18 -10.61 14.65
CA ARG A 206 -7.14 -9.85 15.48
C ARG A 206 -8.60 -10.15 15.14
N SER A 207 -8.91 -11.43 14.95
CA SER A 207 -10.26 -11.90 14.61
C SER A 207 -10.78 -11.27 13.30
N GLY A 208 -9.94 -11.32 12.28
CA GLY A 208 -10.27 -10.84 10.93
C GLY A 208 -10.38 -9.32 10.84
N ASP A 209 -9.57 -8.56 11.57
CA ASP A 209 -9.54 -7.10 11.40
C ASP A 209 -9.15 -6.73 9.95
N ALA A 210 -9.91 -5.85 9.32
CA ALA A 210 -9.75 -5.56 7.89
C ALA A 210 -8.38 -4.98 7.54
N LYS A 211 -7.82 -4.10 8.38
CA LYS A 211 -6.49 -3.54 8.13
C LYS A 211 -5.42 -4.62 8.28
N VAL A 212 -5.44 -5.37 9.38
CA VAL A 212 -4.42 -6.38 9.67
C VAL A 212 -4.45 -7.52 8.64
N VAL A 213 -5.64 -7.94 8.21
CA VAL A 213 -5.79 -8.94 7.15
C VAL A 213 -5.29 -8.40 5.80
N ALA A 214 -5.57 -7.13 5.47
CA ALA A 214 -5.04 -6.51 4.26
C ALA A 214 -3.52 -6.40 4.26
N ASP A 215 -2.91 -5.94 5.36
CA ASP A 215 -1.45 -5.85 5.51
C ASP A 215 -0.80 -7.23 5.30
N ALA A 216 -1.40 -8.29 5.87
CA ALA A 216 -0.94 -9.65 5.64
C ALA A 216 -1.12 -10.09 4.18
N ALA A 217 -2.27 -9.82 3.55
CA ALA A 217 -2.49 -10.16 2.13
C ALA A 217 -1.50 -9.43 1.21
N ILE A 218 -1.19 -8.16 1.47
CA ILE A 218 -0.19 -7.38 0.74
C ILE A 218 1.19 -8.04 0.86
N HIS A 219 1.57 -8.43 2.08
CA HIS A 219 2.84 -9.09 2.39
C HIS A 219 2.99 -10.43 1.68
N GLU A 220 1.99 -11.31 1.80
CA GLU A 220 2.02 -12.65 1.20
C GLU A 220 1.99 -12.60 -0.33
N ALA A 221 1.23 -11.65 -0.91
CA ALA A 221 1.30 -11.38 -2.34
C ALA A 221 2.69 -10.88 -2.75
N GLY A 222 3.34 -10.06 -1.93
CA GLY A 222 4.71 -9.58 -2.15
C GLY A 222 5.70 -10.73 -2.28
N HIS A 223 5.58 -11.75 -1.42
CA HIS A 223 6.34 -12.99 -1.56
C HIS A 223 6.07 -13.69 -2.90
N LEU A 224 4.82 -13.86 -3.31
CA LEU A 224 4.51 -14.49 -4.61
C LEU A 224 5.19 -13.77 -5.78
N PHE A 225 5.33 -12.44 -5.71
CA PHE A 225 6.03 -11.61 -6.70
C PHE A 225 7.56 -11.58 -6.52
N GLY A 226 8.06 -12.21 -5.46
CA GLY A 226 9.47 -12.53 -5.25
C GLY A 226 10.20 -11.63 -4.26
N LEU A 227 9.46 -10.89 -3.44
CA LEU A 227 10.03 -10.11 -2.36
C LEU A 227 10.42 -11.00 -1.17
N GLN A 228 11.45 -10.56 -0.47
CA GLN A 228 11.95 -11.12 0.78
C GLN A 228 11.49 -10.23 1.92
N HIS A 229 11.49 -10.72 3.16
CA HIS A 229 11.21 -9.85 4.30
C HIS A 229 12.18 -8.67 4.34
N GLN A 230 11.70 -7.55 4.85
CA GLN A 230 12.51 -6.40 5.21
C GLN A 230 12.95 -6.56 6.66
N SER A 231 14.26 -6.60 6.88
CA SER A 231 14.87 -6.88 8.17
C SER A 231 15.66 -5.68 8.67
N THR A 232 15.83 -5.58 9.98
CA THR A 232 16.71 -4.57 10.60
C THR A 232 18.08 -5.17 10.93
N TYR A 233 19.11 -4.32 10.93
CA TYR A 233 20.47 -4.75 11.17
C TYR A 233 21.25 -3.75 12.03
N THR A 234 22.17 -4.24 12.87
CA THR A 234 23.16 -3.37 13.53
C THR A 234 24.10 -2.76 12.50
N THR A 235 24.74 -1.63 12.80
CA THR A 235 25.78 -1.02 11.92
C THR A 235 26.85 -2.03 11.46
N ALA A 236 27.14 -3.05 12.27
CA ALA A 236 28.14 -4.08 11.98
C ALA A 236 27.71 -5.15 10.98
N GLY A 237 26.42 -5.29 10.61
CA GLY A 237 25.96 -6.34 9.68
C GLY A 237 25.06 -7.40 10.27
N THR A 238 24.88 -7.41 11.58
CA THR A 238 24.14 -8.47 12.27
C THR A 238 22.66 -8.16 12.23
N ARG A 239 21.84 -9.11 11.74
CA ARG A 239 20.37 -8.98 11.74
C ARG A 239 19.85 -8.87 13.17
N THR A 240 19.09 -7.82 13.45
CA THR A 240 18.48 -7.56 14.76
C THR A 240 17.03 -8.04 14.81
N ASP A 241 16.29 -7.84 13.71
CA ASP A 241 14.94 -8.38 13.54
C ASP A 241 14.77 -8.92 12.13
N THR A 242 13.97 -9.97 12.00
CA THR A 242 13.55 -10.51 10.70
C THR A 242 12.51 -9.62 10.04
N TYR A 243 11.67 -8.94 10.84
CA TYR A 243 10.60 -8.07 10.34
C TYR A 243 10.81 -6.65 10.85
N ASP A 244 11.05 -5.73 9.93
CA ASP A 244 11.16 -4.32 10.24
C ASP A 244 9.78 -3.71 10.51
N SER A 245 9.54 -3.20 11.72
CA SER A 245 8.33 -2.47 12.08
C SER A 245 8.53 -0.94 12.05
N ASN A 246 9.66 -0.46 11.53
CA ASN A 246 10.10 0.93 11.62
C ASN A 246 10.06 1.47 13.06
N SER A 247 10.62 0.69 14.00
CA SER A 247 10.66 1.04 15.44
C SER A 247 9.28 1.38 16.04
N ASP A 248 8.23 0.67 15.63
CA ASP A 248 6.82 0.92 16.01
C ASP A 248 6.30 2.32 15.62
N SER A 249 6.83 2.88 14.52
CA SER A 249 6.29 4.09 13.90
C SER A 249 4.79 3.93 13.68
N ILE A 250 4.01 4.87 14.23
CA ILE A 250 2.57 4.90 14.01
C ILE A 250 2.21 5.46 12.63
N LEU A 251 3.16 6.03 11.89
CA LEU A 251 2.89 6.68 10.60
C LEU A 251 3.08 5.72 9.43
N SER A 252 4.20 5.02 9.38
CA SER A 252 4.56 4.20 8.23
C SER A 252 5.50 3.06 8.60
N ALA A 253 5.34 1.92 7.93
CA ALA A 253 6.20 0.74 8.07
C ALA A 253 6.30 0.00 6.71
N PRO A 254 7.37 -0.79 6.49
CA PRO A 254 7.53 -1.51 5.23
C PRO A 254 6.54 -2.68 5.11
N ASN A 255 5.94 -2.86 3.93
CA ASN A 255 4.97 -3.93 3.66
C ASN A 255 5.54 -5.34 3.88
N LEU A 256 6.83 -5.56 3.57
CA LEU A 256 7.53 -6.84 3.78
C LEU A 256 8.23 -6.93 5.14
N GLY A 257 8.08 -5.91 5.99
CA GLY A 257 8.33 -6.01 7.42
C GLY A 257 7.04 -6.37 8.13
N VAL A 258 6.61 -5.54 9.08
CA VAL A 258 5.29 -5.63 9.73
C VAL A 258 4.65 -4.25 9.81
N ALA A 259 3.53 -4.05 9.10
CA ALA A 259 2.81 -2.77 9.05
C ALA A 259 1.55 -2.70 9.92
N TYR A 260 1.23 -3.77 10.68
CA TYR A 260 -0.03 -3.89 11.43
C TYR A 260 -0.37 -2.70 12.33
N ASN A 261 0.64 -2.04 12.90
CA ASN A 261 0.49 -0.94 13.85
C ASN A 261 0.77 0.46 13.26
N ALA A 262 1.20 0.54 12.00
CA ALA A 262 1.42 1.80 11.31
C ALA A 262 0.16 2.23 10.55
N ARG A 263 -0.04 3.54 10.36
CA ARG A 263 -1.12 4.10 9.53
C ARG A 263 -1.03 3.67 8.07
N ARG A 264 0.21 3.55 7.56
CA ARG A 264 0.51 3.15 6.19
C ARG A 264 1.52 2.02 6.13
N GLY A 265 1.21 1.01 5.34
CA GLY A 265 2.20 0.06 4.84
C GLY A 265 2.71 0.57 3.50
N LEU A 266 4.03 0.72 3.34
CA LEU A 266 4.65 1.26 2.12
C LEU A 266 5.68 0.29 1.55
N TRP A 267 5.88 0.33 0.24
CA TRP A 267 7.00 -0.37 -0.39
C TRP A 267 8.31 0.32 -0.03
N SER A 268 9.38 -0.46 0.08
CA SER A 268 10.67 0.03 0.55
C SER A 268 11.80 -0.17 -0.45
N ILE A 269 12.82 0.67 -0.31
CA ILE A 269 14.13 0.54 -0.92
C ILE A 269 15.12 0.40 0.24
N GLY A 270 15.74 -0.76 0.39
CA GLY A 270 16.61 -1.01 1.53
C GLY A 270 17.08 -2.46 1.66
N ALA A 271 17.76 -2.76 2.77
CA ALA A 271 18.28 -4.09 3.05
C ALA A 271 17.16 -5.11 3.32
N ASN A 272 17.17 -6.25 2.62
CA ASN A 272 16.24 -7.35 2.89
C ASN A 272 16.87 -8.42 3.78
N SER A 273 16.07 -9.43 4.15
CA SER A 273 16.43 -10.50 5.07
C SER A 273 17.57 -11.40 4.62
N ASN A 274 17.94 -11.40 3.33
CA ASN A 274 19.05 -12.18 2.80
C ASN A 274 20.41 -11.58 3.18
N SER A 275 20.52 -10.25 3.23
CA SER A 275 21.79 -9.58 3.51
C SER A 275 21.60 -8.12 3.90
N ALA A 276 22.32 -7.75 4.95
CA ALA A 276 22.52 -6.38 5.39
C ALA A 276 23.03 -5.41 4.32
N ASN A 277 23.68 -5.92 3.26
CA ASN A 277 24.34 -5.10 2.23
C ASN A 277 23.61 -5.18 0.87
N SER A 278 22.49 -5.91 0.79
CA SER A 278 21.71 -6.01 -0.44
C SER A 278 20.60 -4.96 -0.41
N VAL A 279 20.84 -3.79 -1.00
CA VAL A 279 19.77 -2.81 -1.21
C VAL A 279 18.87 -3.33 -2.32
N VAL A 280 17.61 -3.59 -1.98
CA VAL A 280 16.58 -4.04 -2.90
C VAL A 280 15.50 -2.98 -2.96
N ASP A 281 15.19 -2.57 -4.17
CA ASP A 281 14.00 -1.80 -4.49
C ASP A 281 12.85 -2.78 -4.73
N GLU A 282 11.86 -2.75 -3.86
CA GLU A 282 10.72 -3.67 -3.90
C GLU A 282 9.79 -3.40 -5.09
N ILE A 283 9.62 -2.13 -5.46
CA ILE A 283 8.76 -1.71 -6.57
C ILE A 283 9.30 -2.27 -7.88
N THR A 284 10.59 -2.06 -8.15
CA THR A 284 11.24 -2.61 -9.35
C THR A 284 11.29 -4.14 -9.34
N THR A 285 11.36 -4.76 -8.16
CA THR A 285 11.32 -6.23 -8.03
C THR A 285 9.94 -6.79 -8.34
N ILE A 286 8.85 -6.12 -7.97
CA ILE A 286 7.49 -6.52 -8.35
C ILE A 286 7.29 -6.33 -9.87
N ALA A 287 7.70 -5.18 -10.41
CA ALA A 287 7.53 -4.83 -11.82
C ALA A 287 8.49 -5.57 -12.79
N ARG A 288 9.44 -6.37 -12.29
CA ARG A 288 10.46 -7.02 -13.13
C ARG A 288 9.86 -7.95 -14.19
N SER A 289 10.62 -8.15 -15.27
CA SER A 289 10.27 -9.04 -16.38
C SER A 289 10.00 -10.50 -15.98
N THR A 290 10.55 -10.95 -14.85
CA THR A 290 10.26 -12.28 -14.28
C THR A 290 8.78 -12.45 -13.91
N ASN A 291 8.11 -11.40 -13.43
CA ASN A 291 6.68 -11.40 -13.16
C ASN A 291 5.88 -11.09 -14.44
N GLY A 292 6.38 -10.16 -15.25
CA GLY A 292 5.93 -9.98 -16.64
C GLY A 292 4.69 -9.12 -16.83
N PHE A 293 4.16 -8.50 -15.76
CA PHE A 293 3.09 -7.51 -15.86
C PHE A 293 3.61 -6.06 -15.84
N GLY A 294 4.69 -5.76 -15.11
CA GLY A 294 5.29 -4.43 -15.12
C GLY A 294 4.43 -3.34 -14.44
N TYR A 295 4.68 -2.09 -14.81
CA TYR A 295 3.93 -0.94 -14.30
C TYR A 295 2.62 -0.74 -15.06
N ALA A 296 1.63 -0.20 -14.36
CA ALA A 296 0.45 0.35 -15.01
C ALA A 296 0.87 1.47 -15.98
N PRO A 297 0.19 1.62 -17.14
CA PRO A 297 0.40 2.77 -18.02
C PRO A 297 0.28 4.10 -17.28
N ASP A 298 1.09 5.08 -17.69
CA ASP A 298 1.01 6.44 -17.17
C ASP A 298 0.05 7.18 -18.07
N GLU A 299 -0.93 7.82 -17.48
CA GLU A 299 -1.98 8.49 -18.22
C GLU A 299 -1.71 10.01 -18.32
N PRO A 300 -1.21 10.70 -17.27
CA PRO A 300 -0.99 12.14 -17.30
C PRO A 300 0.33 12.60 -17.93
N GLY A 301 0.44 13.91 -18.14
CA GLY A 301 1.67 14.55 -18.61
C GLY A 301 2.75 14.59 -17.54
N THR A 302 4.01 14.44 -17.91
CA THR A 302 5.16 14.47 -16.97
C THR A 302 5.80 15.87 -16.83
N GLY A 303 5.08 16.93 -17.22
CA GLY A 303 5.57 18.31 -17.21
C GLY A 303 4.64 19.28 -17.94
N PHE A 304 4.93 20.58 -17.86
CA PHE A 304 4.09 21.64 -18.45
C PHE A 304 3.85 21.48 -19.96
N ALA A 305 4.86 21.00 -20.71
CA ALA A 305 4.79 20.89 -22.17
C ALA A 305 3.83 19.80 -22.66
N ASN A 306 3.60 18.76 -21.85
CA ASN A 306 2.74 17.62 -22.15
C ASN A 306 1.59 17.47 -21.14
N ALA A 307 1.33 18.49 -20.32
CA ALA A 307 0.27 18.47 -19.31
C ALA A 307 -1.08 18.07 -19.92
N GLU A 308 -1.76 17.11 -19.31
CA GLU A 308 -3.03 16.58 -19.79
C GLU A 308 -4.15 17.61 -19.61
N LEU A 309 -5.12 17.65 -20.54
CA LEU A 309 -6.28 18.54 -20.37
C LEU A 309 -7.18 18.01 -19.25
N PHE A 310 -7.31 18.77 -18.17
CA PHE A 310 -8.25 18.53 -17.11
C PHE A 310 -9.50 19.39 -17.29
N MET A 311 -10.66 18.77 -17.17
CA MET A 311 -11.97 19.43 -17.19
C MET A 311 -12.54 19.33 -15.78
N PRO A 312 -12.43 20.39 -14.94
CA PRO A 312 -12.90 20.35 -13.56
C PRO A 312 -14.35 19.90 -13.48
N SER A 313 -14.58 18.81 -12.75
CA SER A 313 -15.92 18.29 -12.46
C SER A 313 -15.98 17.61 -11.10
N ALA A 314 -17.19 17.33 -10.63
CA ALA A 314 -17.41 16.54 -9.40
C ALA A 314 -17.05 15.06 -9.59
N ASP A 315 -17.02 14.56 -10.83
CA ASP A 315 -16.56 13.21 -11.13
C ASP A 315 -15.02 13.23 -11.17
N PRO A 316 -14.34 12.49 -10.26
CA PRO A 316 -12.89 12.56 -10.18
C PRO A 316 -12.23 11.84 -11.35
N LEU A 317 -11.16 12.44 -11.86
CA LEU A 317 -10.17 11.78 -12.70
C LEU A 317 -9.26 10.95 -11.79
N ARG A 318 -9.05 9.67 -12.12
CA ARG A 318 -8.15 8.79 -11.39
C ARG A 318 -6.75 8.86 -11.98
N GLY A 319 -5.73 9.01 -11.14
CA GLY A 319 -4.33 8.88 -11.53
C GLY A 319 -3.54 8.03 -10.53
N VAL A 320 -2.25 7.82 -10.81
CA VAL A 320 -1.35 7.02 -9.96
C VAL A 320 0.02 7.67 -9.92
N ILE A 321 0.49 8.01 -8.73
CA ILE A 321 1.89 8.40 -8.52
C ILE A 321 2.67 7.12 -8.24
N ARG A 322 3.62 6.77 -9.10
CA ARG A 322 4.38 5.52 -9.02
C ARG A 322 5.55 5.56 -8.04
N ASP A 323 6.21 6.70 -7.89
CA ASP A 323 7.29 6.85 -6.94
C ASP A 323 7.50 8.31 -6.57
N ASN A 324 8.46 8.58 -5.69
CA ASN A 324 8.72 9.92 -5.17
C ASN A 324 9.16 10.94 -6.25
N ASN A 325 9.49 10.50 -7.48
CA ASN A 325 9.85 11.37 -8.61
C ASN A 325 8.77 11.43 -9.68
N ASP A 326 7.66 10.72 -9.49
CA ASP A 326 6.54 10.75 -10.40
C ASP A 326 5.65 11.96 -10.09
N ALA A 327 5.29 12.70 -11.13
CA ALA A 327 4.53 13.93 -11.04
C ALA A 327 3.63 14.07 -12.26
N ASP A 328 2.34 14.20 -11.98
CA ASP A 328 1.29 14.26 -12.97
C ASP A 328 0.86 15.71 -13.21
N PHE A 329 1.07 16.17 -14.43
CA PHE A 329 0.75 17.52 -14.86
C PHE A 329 -0.56 17.56 -15.62
N TYR A 330 -1.43 18.47 -15.19
CA TYR A 330 -2.68 18.81 -15.85
C TYR A 330 -2.72 20.27 -16.23
N ARG A 331 -3.58 20.62 -17.19
CA ARG A 331 -3.90 21.99 -17.57
C ARG A 331 -5.40 22.19 -17.63
N PHE A 332 -5.89 23.34 -17.20
CA PHE A 332 -7.29 23.74 -17.34
C PHE A 332 -7.39 25.24 -17.64
N GLU A 333 -8.52 25.68 -18.17
CA GLU A 333 -8.77 27.06 -18.55
C GLU A 333 -9.91 27.65 -17.71
N VAL A 334 -9.70 28.87 -17.23
CA VAL A 334 -10.71 29.71 -16.59
C VAL A 334 -11.02 30.84 -17.57
N THR A 335 -12.28 30.98 -17.99
CA THR A 335 -12.65 31.93 -19.06
C THR A 335 -13.01 33.33 -18.55
N GLU A 336 -13.37 33.44 -17.28
CA GLU A 336 -13.71 34.67 -16.57
C GLU A 336 -13.41 34.51 -15.08
N PRO A 337 -13.26 35.59 -14.30
CA PRO A 337 -12.96 35.49 -12.87
C PRO A 337 -13.92 34.52 -12.17
N SER A 338 -13.38 33.45 -11.60
CA SER A 338 -14.17 32.32 -11.07
C SER A 338 -13.64 31.85 -9.72
N GLU A 339 -14.54 31.48 -8.82
CA GLU A 339 -14.22 30.63 -7.68
C GLU A 339 -13.89 29.23 -8.19
N VAL A 340 -12.69 28.77 -7.88
CA VAL A 340 -12.17 27.46 -8.25
C VAL A 340 -11.90 26.67 -6.98
N SER A 341 -12.43 25.45 -6.92
CA SER A 341 -12.06 24.45 -5.94
C SER A 341 -11.46 23.23 -6.62
N LEU A 342 -10.37 22.71 -6.07
CA LEU A 342 -9.68 21.53 -6.55
C LEU A 342 -9.42 20.62 -5.35
N LEU A 343 -9.64 19.34 -5.53
CA LEU A 343 -9.38 18.32 -4.52
C LEU A 343 -8.62 17.18 -5.18
N VAL A 344 -7.44 16.89 -4.64
CA VAL A 344 -6.72 15.64 -4.84
C VAL A 344 -7.07 14.75 -3.65
N ASP A 345 -8.03 13.86 -3.87
CA ASP A 345 -8.37 12.82 -2.91
C ASP A 345 -7.46 11.60 -3.09
N VAL A 346 -7.34 10.78 -2.06
CA VAL A 346 -6.52 9.55 -2.06
C VAL A 346 -7.41 8.33 -1.88
N ALA A 347 -6.84 7.12 -1.89
CA ALA A 347 -7.63 5.92 -1.63
C ALA A 347 -8.37 6.00 -0.27
N GLN A 348 -9.67 5.69 -0.29
CA GLN A 348 -10.54 5.81 0.88
C GLN A 348 -10.09 4.96 2.07
N TYR A 349 -9.54 3.77 1.80
CA TYR A 349 -9.08 2.81 2.80
C TYR A 349 -7.60 2.53 2.61
N GLY A 350 -6.81 2.87 3.64
CA GLY A 350 -5.37 2.64 3.65
C GLY A 350 -4.61 3.33 2.50
N PRO A 351 -4.80 4.65 2.28
CA PRO A 351 -4.06 5.39 1.26
C PRO A 351 -2.56 5.21 1.45
N ASN A 352 -1.87 4.88 0.36
CA ASN A 352 -0.41 4.78 0.38
C ASN A 352 0.21 6.13 0.04
N LEU A 353 -0.39 6.89 -0.89
CA LEU A 353 0.03 8.23 -1.27
C LEU A 353 -0.32 9.28 -0.19
N ASP A 354 0.66 10.11 0.14
CA ASP A 354 0.48 11.42 0.75
C ASP A 354 0.52 12.47 -0.37
N ALA A 355 -0.64 13.01 -0.73
CA ALA A 355 -0.76 13.84 -1.91
C ALA A 355 -0.20 15.24 -1.68
N ARG A 356 0.50 15.75 -2.69
CA ARG A 356 0.88 17.14 -2.87
C ARG A 356 0.17 17.71 -4.09
N LEU A 357 -0.31 18.96 -3.97
CA LEU A 357 -0.88 19.72 -5.07
C LEU A 357 -0.14 21.05 -5.25
N ALA A 358 0.31 21.34 -6.46
CA ALA A 358 0.82 22.66 -6.84
C ALA A 358 0.05 23.23 -8.03
N LEU A 359 -0.22 24.54 -7.98
CA LEU A 359 -0.93 25.31 -9.00
C LEU A 359 0.00 26.38 -9.56
N TYR A 360 0.05 26.46 -10.89
CA TYR A 360 0.89 27.38 -11.64
C TYR A 360 0.07 28.21 -12.64
N ASP A 361 0.55 29.40 -12.95
CA ASP A 361 0.00 30.25 -14.02
C ASP A 361 0.49 29.85 -15.42
N SER A 362 0.06 30.61 -16.44
CA SER A 362 0.45 30.39 -17.83
C SER A 362 1.93 30.63 -18.12
N ASP A 363 2.64 31.39 -17.27
CA ASP A 363 4.07 31.62 -17.34
C ASP A 363 4.88 30.55 -16.57
N GLN A 364 4.20 29.51 -16.06
CA GLN A 364 4.75 28.42 -15.25
C GLN A 364 5.30 28.89 -13.90
N MET A 365 4.79 30.01 -13.38
CA MET A 365 5.13 30.49 -12.05
C MET A 365 4.21 29.86 -11.01
N LEU A 366 4.78 29.39 -9.91
CA LEU A 366 4.03 28.79 -8.79
C LEU A 366 3.13 29.85 -8.15
N LEU A 367 1.82 29.59 -8.14
CA LEU A 367 0.82 30.42 -7.48
C LEU A 367 0.48 29.90 -6.08
N PHE A 368 0.38 28.58 -5.94
CA PHE A 368 -0.07 27.94 -4.73
C PHE A 368 0.47 26.52 -4.62
N GLU A 369 0.68 26.07 -3.38
CA GLU A 369 1.08 24.70 -3.05
C GLU A 369 0.36 24.27 -1.77
N ASP A 370 -0.23 23.08 -1.78
CA ASP A 370 -0.72 22.37 -0.61
C ASP A 370 0.11 21.08 -0.44
N ASP A 371 1.04 21.14 0.50
CA ASP A 371 1.98 20.07 0.85
C ASP A 371 2.16 19.95 2.38
N PRO A 372 1.10 19.61 3.12
CA PRO A 372 1.14 19.64 4.57
C PRO A 372 2.02 18.52 5.14
N THR A 373 2.96 18.88 6.01
CA THR A 373 3.86 17.92 6.65
C THR A 373 3.10 16.79 7.34
N LEU A 374 3.48 15.55 7.05
CA LEU A 374 2.90 14.38 7.71
C LEU A 374 3.15 14.42 9.22
N SER A 375 2.09 14.21 9.99
CA SER A 375 2.16 14.16 11.46
C SER A 375 1.12 13.20 12.03
N THR A 376 1.32 12.83 13.30
CA THR A 376 0.40 11.94 14.02
C THR A 376 -0.94 12.59 14.34
N SER A 377 -1.04 13.92 14.26
CA SER A 377 -2.31 14.67 14.40
C SER A 377 -3.03 14.91 13.07
N ARG A 378 -2.36 14.73 11.93
CA ARG A 378 -2.99 14.87 10.61
C ARG A 378 -3.94 13.69 10.40
N GLU A 379 -5.18 13.98 10.02
CA GLU A 379 -6.26 13.00 9.85
C GLU A 379 -6.59 12.67 8.39
N SER A 380 -5.98 13.37 7.43
CA SER A 380 -6.18 13.15 5.99
C SER A 380 -4.87 13.30 5.21
N LEU A 381 -4.71 12.53 4.14
CA LEU A 381 -3.57 12.59 3.21
C LEU A 381 -3.89 13.32 1.89
N THR A 382 -5.01 14.02 1.85
CA THR A 382 -5.48 14.81 0.70
C THR A 382 -4.72 16.13 0.56
N ALA A 383 -4.76 16.70 -0.64
CA ALA A 383 -4.35 18.06 -0.94
C ALA A 383 -5.47 18.82 -1.68
N SER A 384 -5.57 20.12 -1.50
CA SER A 384 -6.67 20.92 -2.06
C SER A 384 -6.32 22.38 -2.30
N PHE A 385 -7.06 22.99 -3.23
CA PHE A 385 -7.03 24.43 -3.45
C PHE A 385 -8.47 24.96 -3.46
N ALA A 386 -8.68 26.14 -2.87
CA ALA A 386 -9.92 26.89 -3.00
C ALA A 386 -9.58 28.39 -3.08
N GLY A 387 -9.99 29.05 -4.14
CA GLY A 387 -9.70 30.47 -4.33
C GLY A 387 -10.31 31.04 -5.60
N VAL A 388 -10.18 32.34 -5.79
CA VAL A 388 -10.59 33.01 -7.03
C VAL A 388 -9.41 33.01 -8.00
N LEU A 389 -9.65 32.55 -9.22
CA LEU A 389 -8.71 32.63 -10.33
C LEU A 389 -9.26 33.59 -11.39
N GLU A 390 -8.36 34.40 -11.96
CA GLU A 390 -8.67 35.27 -13.09
C GLU A 390 -8.82 34.44 -14.37
N ALA A 391 -9.26 35.07 -15.46
CA ALA A 391 -9.27 34.41 -16.76
C ALA A 391 -7.84 34.05 -17.20
N GLY A 392 -7.61 32.78 -17.55
CA GLY A 392 -6.28 32.30 -17.93
C GLY A 392 -6.19 30.79 -18.04
N VAL A 393 -5.03 30.34 -18.52
CA VAL A 393 -4.64 28.92 -18.51
C VAL A 393 -3.82 28.66 -17.25
N TYR A 394 -4.16 27.60 -16.55
CA TYR A 394 -3.50 27.17 -15.32
C TYR A 394 -2.99 25.75 -15.47
N PHE A 395 -1.91 25.44 -14.75
CA PHE A 395 -1.36 24.10 -14.66
C PHE A 395 -1.45 23.57 -13.23
N LEU A 396 -1.74 22.28 -13.10
CA LEU A 396 -1.71 21.55 -11.85
C LEU A 396 -0.59 20.54 -11.91
N GLU A 397 0.09 20.37 -10.80
CA GLU A 397 0.99 19.26 -10.55
C GLU A 397 0.45 18.49 -9.36
N VAL A 398 0.15 17.21 -9.58
CA VAL A 398 -0.14 16.24 -8.53
C VAL A 398 1.11 15.39 -8.35
N ALA A 399 1.62 15.32 -7.13
CA ALA A 399 2.84 14.57 -6.82
C ALA A 399 2.75 13.94 -5.42
N SER A 400 3.77 13.16 -5.07
CA SER A 400 4.01 12.71 -3.70
C SER A 400 4.50 13.86 -2.81
N HIS A 401 4.15 13.82 -1.51
CA HIS A 401 4.79 14.66 -0.46
C HIS A 401 6.30 14.41 -0.35
N GLY A 402 6.75 13.22 -0.72
CA GLY A 402 8.10 12.73 -0.55
C GLY A 402 8.15 11.59 0.47
N GLY A 403 8.72 10.46 0.03
CA GLY A 403 8.87 9.28 0.87
C GLY A 403 9.69 9.50 2.14
N PHE A 404 9.66 8.51 3.03
CA PHE A 404 10.28 8.59 4.35
C PHE A 404 11.57 7.75 4.39
N THR A 405 12.72 8.38 4.64
CA THR A 405 13.98 7.66 4.84
C THR A 405 14.32 7.59 6.32
N TYR A 406 14.64 6.38 6.79
CA TYR A 406 15.09 6.13 8.15
C TYR A 406 16.26 5.14 8.18
N ASP A 407 16.76 4.87 9.39
CA ASP A 407 17.95 4.05 9.62
C ASP A 407 19.26 4.72 9.15
N ASN A 408 19.36 6.03 9.45
CA ASN A 408 20.40 7.04 9.13
C ASN A 408 21.88 6.55 9.23
N GLY A 409 22.31 5.74 8.28
CA GLY A 409 23.60 5.08 8.25
C GLY A 409 23.87 4.36 6.92
N PRO A 410 24.87 3.46 6.84
CA PRO A 410 25.22 2.78 5.59
C PRO A 410 24.12 1.86 5.00
N ARG A 411 22.95 1.81 5.63
CA ARG A 411 21.83 0.91 5.33
C ARG A 411 20.49 1.64 5.39
N ASP A 412 20.52 2.92 5.04
CA ASP A 412 19.33 3.75 4.89
C ASP A 412 18.24 2.97 4.17
N ARG A 413 17.04 3.07 4.71
CA ARG A 413 15.83 2.52 4.12
C ARG A 413 14.90 3.66 3.78
N THR A 414 14.44 3.68 2.54
CA THR A 414 13.42 4.62 2.08
C THR A 414 12.10 3.88 1.91
N LEU A 415 11.06 4.35 2.58
CA LEU A 415 9.67 4.00 2.28
C LEU A 415 9.19 4.94 1.18
N VAL A 416 8.67 4.37 0.11
CA VAL A 416 8.23 5.11 -1.07
C VAL A 416 6.79 5.55 -0.87
N ASP A 417 6.53 6.82 -1.11
CA ASP A 417 5.21 7.43 -1.02
C ASP A 417 4.62 7.47 -2.44
N ALA A 418 3.69 6.55 -2.68
CA ALA A 418 3.15 6.24 -4.00
C ALA A 418 1.74 5.66 -3.82
N GLY A 419 0.90 5.76 -4.84
CA GLY A 419 -0.47 5.28 -4.76
C GLY A 419 -1.42 6.00 -5.71
N GLN A 420 -2.71 5.69 -5.60
CA GLN A 420 -3.74 6.31 -6.42
C GLN A 420 -4.14 7.67 -5.86
N TYR A 421 -4.58 8.55 -6.75
CA TYR A 421 -5.33 9.74 -6.39
C TYR A 421 -6.55 9.93 -7.30
N PHE A 422 -7.42 10.82 -6.84
CA PHE A 422 -8.68 11.16 -7.47
C PHE A 422 -8.79 12.69 -7.54
N LEU A 423 -8.48 13.26 -8.70
CA LEU A 423 -8.52 14.70 -8.94
C LEU A 423 -9.92 15.13 -9.36
N SER A 424 -10.55 15.98 -8.57
CA SER A 424 -11.85 16.60 -8.87
C SER A 424 -11.77 18.11 -8.71
N GLY A 425 -12.75 18.82 -9.26
CA GLY A 425 -12.79 20.28 -9.11
C GLY A 425 -14.10 20.92 -9.56
N LEU A 426 -14.33 22.14 -9.11
CA LEU A 426 -15.45 22.96 -9.52
C LEU A 426 -14.95 24.34 -9.92
N VAL A 427 -15.55 24.91 -10.97
CA VAL A 427 -15.30 26.28 -11.43
C VAL A 427 -16.64 26.99 -11.49
N ALA A 428 -16.79 28.07 -10.73
CA ALA A 428 -18.00 28.87 -10.66
C ALA A 428 -17.67 30.35 -10.89
N ALA A 429 -18.23 30.95 -11.94
CA ALA A 429 -18.01 32.37 -12.23
C ALA A 429 -18.40 33.24 -11.02
N VAL A 430 -17.53 34.19 -10.67
CA VAL A 430 -17.84 35.18 -9.64
C VAL A 430 -18.92 36.10 -10.19
N VAL A 431 -20.16 35.92 -9.76
CA VAL A 431 -21.24 36.84 -10.12
C VAL A 431 -21.10 38.08 -9.24
N PRO A 432 -20.85 39.29 -9.80
CA PRO A 432 -20.84 40.49 -8.98
C PRO A 432 -22.23 40.67 -8.37
N GLU A 433 -22.30 40.74 -7.03
CA GLU A 433 -23.52 41.08 -6.31
C GLU A 433 -24.19 42.30 -6.97
N PRO A 434 -25.49 42.24 -7.32
CA PRO A 434 -26.19 43.35 -7.99
C PRO A 434 -26.10 44.69 -7.25
N GLY A 435 -25.71 44.71 -5.98
CA GLY A 435 -25.58 45.90 -5.15
C GLY A 435 -24.34 46.77 -5.40
N ALA A 436 -23.25 46.24 -5.98
CA ALA A 436 -22.00 47.00 -6.13
C ALA A 436 -22.01 47.99 -7.31
N VAL A 437 -22.74 47.67 -8.38
CA VAL A 437 -22.86 48.54 -9.57
C VAL A 437 -23.76 49.76 -9.31
N ALA A 438 -24.70 49.64 -8.36
CA ALA A 438 -25.62 50.73 -8.01
C ALA A 438 -24.95 51.87 -7.22
N LEU A 439 -23.86 51.61 -6.48
CA LEU A 439 -23.24 52.63 -5.62
C LEU A 439 -22.31 53.59 -6.39
N LEU A 440 -21.69 53.16 -7.51
CA LEU A 440 -20.89 54.05 -8.35
C LEU A 440 -21.74 55.00 -9.22
N ALA A 441 -22.98 54.62 -9.55
CA ALA A 441 -23.88 55.46 -10.34
C ALA A 441 -24.50 56.62 -9.54
N LEU A 442 -24.55 56.54 -8.20
CA LEU A 442 -25.14 57.57 -7.34
C LEU A 442 -24.16 58.67 -6.91
N LEU A 443 -22.84 58.45 -7.03
CA LEU A 443 -21.81 59.44 -6.68
C LEU A 443 -21.38 60.34 -7.86
N GLY A 444 -21.81 60.03 -9.09
CA GLY A 444 -21.48 60.81 -10.31
C GLY A 444 -22.36 62.03 -10.59
N CYS A 445 -23.45 62.24 -9.82
CA CYS A 445 -24.43 63.31 -10.05
C CYS A 445 -24.44 64.36 -8.92
N ALA A 446 -23.28 64.84 -8.48
CA ALA A 446 -23.23 65.97 -7.55
C ALA A 446 -21.98 66.84 -7.78
N SER A 447 -21.89 67.54 -8.90
CA SER A 447 -21.14 68.80 -9.00
C SER A 447 -21.35 69.50 -10.34
N ALA A 448 -22.23 70.49 -10.35
CA ALA A 448 -22.16 71.61 -11.29
C ALA A 448 -22.60 72.90 -10.57
N PRO A 449 -21.71 73.86 -10.29
CA PRO A 449 -22.11 75.15 -9.74
C PRO A 449 -22.70 76.03 -10.85
N HIS A 450 -23.95 76.46 -10.65
CA HIS A 450 -24.64 77.38 -11.55
C HIS A 450 -24.01 78.78 -11.48
N LEU A 451 -23.24 79.14 -12.52
CA LEU A 451 -22.80 80.50 -12.80
C LEU A 451 -23.94 81.28 -13.50
N GLY A 452 -24.48 82.26 -12.76
CA GLY A 452 -24.85 83.62 -13.18
C GLY A 452 -25.68 83.85 -14.46
N ARG A 453 -26.80 84.57 -14.27
CA ARG A 453 -27.18 85.69 -15.15
C ARG A 453 -28.14 86.64 -14.43
N GLY A 454 -27.69 87.87 -14.18
CA GLY A 454 -28.56 88.97 -13.77
C GLY A 454 -29.18 89.65 -14.99
N VAL A 455 -30.38 90.24 -14.83
CA VAL A 455 -30.81 91.48 -15.51
C VAL A 455 -31.83 92.24 -14.65
N ARG A 456 -31.47 93.51 -14.42
CA ARG A 456 -32.14 94.76 -14.02
C ARG A 456 -33.67 94.97 -14.12
N ARG A 457 -34.12 95.85 -13.17
CA ARG A 457 -35.14 96.96 -13.22
C ARG A 457 -36.60 96.54 -13.50
N ARG A 458 -37.63 97.02 -12.80
CA ARG A 458 -37.90 98.25 -12.04
C ARG A 458 -38.59 97.92 -10.71
#